data_AF-A0A835AUA2-F1
#
_entry.id   AF-A0A835AUA2-F1
#
_cell.length_a   1.000
_cell.length_b   1.000
_cell.length_c   1.000
_cell.angle_alpha   90.00
_cell.angle_beta   90.00
_cell.angle_gamma   90.00
#
_symmetry.space_group_name_H-M   'P 1'
#
loop_
_entity.id
_entity.type
_entity.pdbx_description
1 polymer ?
#
loop_
_entity_poly.entity_id
_entity_poly.type
_entity_poly.pdbx_seq_one_letter_code
_entity_poly.pdbx_strand_id
1 'polypeptide(L)'
;MATNLESCFHLSQLAYPLLVNASIAGGGSIVHISSTAGFLGMAGVALYGTTKGRYKDGGQECKRIPLQRSGDAVEVASVVSFLCMPAASYVTGQVICVDGGRTTSA
;
A
#
# COMPACT_ATOMS: atom_id res chain seq x y z
N MET A 1 13.21 9.83 7.52
CA MET A 1 12.22 9.14 8.37
C MET A 1 10.98 9.98 8.68
N ALA A 2 11.12 11.28 8.97
CA ALA A 2 10.02 12.13 9.45
C ALA A 2 8.73 12.09 8.61
N THR A 3 8.84 12.03 7.29
CA THR A 3 7.69 12.14 6.36
C THR A 3 6.93 10.85 6.09
N ASN A 4 7.57 9.69 6.24
CA ASN A 4 6.99 8.40 5.82
C ASN A 4 6.72 7.45 7.00
N LEU A 5 7.41 7.64 8.13
CA LEU A 5 7.27 6.78 9.31
C LEU A 5 6.69 7.56 10.49
N GLU A 6 7.36 8.62 10.91
CA GLU A 6 6.95 9.42 12.08
C GLU A 6 5.57 10.08 11.89
N SER A 7 5.33 10.64 10.70
CA SER A 7 4.03 11.25 10.35
C SER A 7 2.88 10.25 10.43
N CYS A 8 3.03 9.06 9.85
CA CYS A 8 2.03 7.99 9.87
C CYS A 8 1.78 7.48 11.29
N PHE A 9 2.85 7.33 12.07
CA PHE A 9 2.77 6.89 13.46
C PHE A 9 2.01 7.92 14.31
N HIS A 10 2.41 9.19 14.27
CA HIS A 10 1.76 10.24 15.05
C HIS A 10 0.32 10.52 14.59
N LEU A 11 0.04 10.49 13.28
CA LEU A 11 -1.33 10.64 12.78
C LEU A 11 -2.24 9.52 13.29
N SER A 12 -1.74 8.28 13.36
CA SER A 12 -2.48 7.14 13.90
C SER A 12 -2.78 7.32 15.39
N GLN A 13 -1.79 7.80 16.17
CA GLN A 13 -1.99 8.10 17.60
C GLN A 13 -3.03 9.20 17.81
N LEU A 14 -2.99 10.26 16.99
CA LEU A 14 -3.96 11.35 17.07
C LEU A 14 -5.36 10.92 16.62
N ALA A 15 -5.47 10.02 15.64
CA ALA A 15 -6.75 9.51 15.15
C ALA A 15 -7.36 8.42 16.05
N TYR A 16 -6.55 7.71 16.83
CA TYR A 16 -6.97 6.56 17.63
C TYR A 16 -8.21 6.84 18.51
N PRO A 17 -8.31 7.95 19.27
CA PRO A 17 -9.50 8.22 20.09
C PRO A 17 -10.80 8.36 19.28
N LEU A 18 -10.70 8.85 18.04
CA LEU A 18 -11.86 8.98 17.16
C LEU A 18 -12.25 7.64 16.54
N LEU A 19 -11.27 6.81 16.22
CA LEU A 19 -11.47 5.51 15.59
C LEU A 19 -12.07 4.48 16.56
N VAL A 20 -11.66 4.49 17.83
CA VAL A 20 -12.23 3.60 18.88
C VAL A 20 -13.70 3.91 19.14
N ASN A 21 -14.10 5.17 19.00
CA ASN A 21 -15.48 5.62 19.22
C ASN A 21 -16.32 5.64 17.93
N ALA A 22 -15.79 5.12 16.81
CA ALA A 22 -16.50 5.13 15.55
C ALA A 22 -17.72 4.20 15.59
N SER A 23 -18.93 4.75 15.45
CA SER A 23 -20.20 4.00 15.47
C SER A 23 -20.50 3.26 14.15
N ILE A 24 -19.50 3.06 13.29
CA ILE A 24 -19.66 2.37 12.00
C ILE A 24 -19.54 0.85 12.18
N ALA A 25 -20.30 0.09 11.41
CA ALA A 25 -20.18 -1.37 11.39
C ALA A 25 -18.73 -1.77 11.05
N GLY A 26 -18.10 -2.62 11.88
CA GLY A 26 -16.70 -3.02 11.74
C GLY A 26 -15.67 -2.10 12.42
N GLY A 27 -16.06 -0.94 12.95
CA GLY A 27 -15.18 -0.02 13.67
C GLY A 27 -14.26 0.83 12.77
N GLY A 28 -13.43 1.66 13.38
CA GLY A 28 -12.46 2.50 12.65
C GLY A 28 -11.33 1.67 12.00
N SER A 29 -10.86 2.10 10.83
CA SER A 29 -9.78 1.43 10.08
C SER A 29 -8.58 2.37 9.88
N ILE A 30 -7.36 1.83 10.00
CA ILE A 30 -6.11 2.52 9.64
C ILE A 30 -5.45 1.71 8.53
N VAL A 31 -5.21 2.34 7.38
CA VAL A 31 -4.53 1.72 6.25
C VAL A 31 -3.34 2.60 5.86
N HIS A 32 -2.14 2.03 5.91
CA HIS A 32 -0.92 2.69 5.47
C HIS A 32 -0.52 2.21 4.07
N ILE A 33 -0.23 3.15 3.17
CA ILE A 33 0.35 2.83 1.86
C ILE A 33 1.85 2.65 2.04
N SER A 34 2.31 1.42 1.83
CA SER A 34 3.73 1.05 1.82
C SER A 34 4.19 0.69 0.40
N SER A 35 5.46 0.30 0.25
CA SER A 35 6.06 -0.14 -1.00
C SER A 35 6.76 -1.48 -0.85
N THR A 36 6.67 -2.33 -1.87
CA THR A 36 7.38 -3.62 -1.94
C THR A 36 8.91 -3.45 -1.92
N ALA A 37 9.42 -2.26 -2.26
CA ALA A 37 10.84 -1.90 -2.10
C ALA A 37 11.31 -1.88 -0.63
N GLY A 38 10.39 -1.81 0.34
CA GLY A 38 10.72 -1.94 1.77
C GLY A 38 10.89 -3.39 2.23
N PHE A 39 10.44 -4.36 1.43
CA PHE A 39 10.49 -5.80 1.75
C PHE A 39 11.58 -6.52 0.95
N LEU A 40 11.69 -6.24 -0.35
CA LEU A 40 12.85 -6.63 -1.14
C LEU A 40 13.90 -5.53 -1.00
N GLY A 41 15.01 -5.81 -0.32
CA GLY A 41 16.18 -4.94 -0.27
C GLY A 41 16.79 -4.73 -1.66
N MET A 42 16.18 -3.87 -2.47
CA MET A 42 16.68 -3.52 -3.80
C MET A 42 17.85 -2.54 -3.64
N ALA A 43 19.03 -2.97 -4.08
CA ALA A 43 20.23 -2.15 -4.06
C ALA A 43 20.04 -0.89 -4.94
N GLY A 44 20.03 0.30 -4.33
CA GLY A 44 19.95 1.59 -5.03
C GLY A 44 18.71 2.43 -4.69
N VAL A 45 18.61 2.92 -3.46
CA VAL A 45 17.57 3.85 -2.99
C VAL A 45 17.63 5.27 -3.60
N ALA A 46 18.33 5.47 -4.74
CA ALA A 46 18.19 6.66 -5.57
C ALA A 46 16.82 6.72 -6.30
N LEU A 47 16.07 5.61 -6.32
CA LEU A 47 14.82 5.42 -7.07
C LEU A 47 13.52 5.95 -6.41
N TYR A 48 13.61 6.71 -5.31
CA TYR A 48 12.43 7.45 -4.81
C TYR A 48 11.88 8.42 -5.88
N GLY A 49 12.69 8.84 -6.86
CA GLY A 49 12.34 9.75 -7.96
C GLY A 49 11.33 9.22 -9.01
N THR A 50 10.90 7.95 -8.93
CA THR A 50 9.83 7.41 -9.81
C THR A 50 8.43 7.45 -9.17
N THR A 51 8.32 7.90 -7.92
CA THR A 51 7.14 7.82 -7.04
C THR A 51 5.83 8.44 -7.54
N LYS A 52 5.78 9.13 -8.69
CA LYS A 52 4.52 9.73 -9.21
C LYS A 52 4.35 9.69 -10.74
N GLY A 53 5.12 8.87 -11.46
CA GLY A 53 4.98 8.77 -12.92
C GLY A 53 4.21 7.51 -13.35
N ARG A 54 3.10 7.67 -14.09
CA ARG A 54 2.58 6.59 -14.94
C ARG A 54 3.71 6.15 -15.86
N TYR A 55 4.24 4.93 -15.70
CA TYR A 55 5.13 4.36 -16.70
C TYR A 55 4.25 3.99 -17.89
N LYS A 56 4.01 4.96 -18.78
CA LYS A 56 3.41 4.68 -20.09
C LYS A 56 4.49 4.01 -20.92
N ASP A 57 4.17 2.79 -21.31
CA ASP A 57 4.69 2.07 -22.48
C ASP A 57 6.15 1.56 -22.40
N GLY A 58 6.30 0.23 -22.36
CA GLY A 58 7.41 -0.47 -23.03
C GLY A 58 8.69 -0.84 -22.25
N GLY A 59 8.75 -0.65 -20.93
CA GLY A 59 9.96 -0.97 -20.14
C GLY A 59 10.11 -2.46 -19.75
N GLN A 60 11.36 -2.93 -19.63
CA GLN A 60 11.72 -4.32 -19.23
C GLN A 60 11.08 -4.81 -17.91
N GLU A 61 10.59 -3.91 -17.05
CA GLU A 61 9.98 -4.26 -15.75
C GLU A 61 8.64 -5.01 -15.87
N CYS A 62 7.81 -4.74 -16.89
CA CYS A 62 6.55 -5.48 -17.07
C CYS A 62 6.77 -6.98 -17.29
N LYS A 63 7.91 -7.38 -17.88
CA LYS A 63 8.26 -8.79 -18.10
C LYS A 63 8.38 -9.56 -16.80
N ARG A 64 8.74 -8.88 -15.71
CA ARG A 64 8.91 -9.48 -14.39
C ARG A 64 7.61 -9.50 -13.57
N ILE A 65 6.55 -8.87 -14.06
CA ILE A 65 5.21 -8.91 -13.46
C ILE A 65 4.45 -10.06 -14.13
N PRO A 66 3.96 -11.08 -13.40
CA PRO A 66 3.14 -12.15 -13.98
C PRO A 66 1.94 -11.68 -14.78
N LEU A 67 1.25 -10.63 -14.34
CA LEU A 67 0.15 -10.02 -15.10
C LEU A 67 0.59 -9.24 -16.35
N GLN A 68 1.91 -9.15 -16.60
CA GLN A 68 2.54 -8.54 -17.79
C GLN A 68 2.09 -7.09 -18.08
N ARG A 69 1.65 -6.37 -17.05
CA ARG A 69 1.23 -4.97 -17.15
C ARG A 69 1.51 -4.23 -15.85
N SER A 70 1.64 -2.91 -15.97
CA SER A 70 1.58 -2.02 -14.81
C SER A 70 0.18 -2.01 -14.21
N GLY A 71 0.10 -1.92 -12.88
CA GLY A 71 -1.16 -1.67 -12.18
C GLY A 71 -1.59 -0.21 -12.29
N ASP A 72 -2.90 0.05 -12.18
CA ASP A 72 -3.45 1.41 -12.05
C ASP A 72 -3.60 1.78 -10.55
N ALA A 73 -3.57 3.07 -10.26
CA ALA A 73 -3.83 3.60 -8.91
C ALA A 73 -5.22 3.19 -8.38
N VAL A 74 -6.19 3.03 -9.28
CA VAL A 74 -7.53 2.50 -8.93
C VAL A 74 -7.44 1.10 -8.32
N GLU A 75 -6.55 0.23 -8.78
CA GLU A 75 -6.44 -1.13 -8.27
C GLU A 75 -5.92 -1.15 -6.82
N VAL A 76 -4.99 -0.25 -6.48
CA VAL A 76 -4.55 -0.05 -5.10
C VAL A 76 -5.67 0.56 -4.26
N ALA A 77 -6.36 1.58 -4.78
CA ALA A 77 -7.47 2.24 -4.09
C ALA A 77 -8.63 1.29 -3.79
N SER A 78 -8.94 0.35 -4.70
CA SER A 78 -9.97 -0.67 -4.48
C SER A 78 -9.65 -1.58 -3.29
N VAL A 79 -8.37 -1.97 -3.12
CA VAL A 79 -7.94 -2.77 -1.96
C VAL A 79 -8.05 -1.96 -0.67
N VAL A 80 -7.63 -0.70 -0.67
CA VAL A 80 -7.80 0.20 0.48
C VAL A 80 -9.27 0.36 0.84
N SER A 81 -10.13 0.55 -0.17
CA SER A 81 -11.57 0.68 0.03
C SER A 81 -12.15 -0.58 0.67
N PHE A 82 -11.77 -1.77 0.20
CA PHE A 82 -12.19 -3.04 0.79
C PHE A 82 -11.75 -3.17 2.26
N LEU A 83 -10.50 -2.81 2.58
CA LEU A 83 -9.98 -2.88 3.94
C LEU A 83 -10.71 -1.96 4.92
N CYS A 84 -11.33 -0.89 4.44
CA CYS A 84 -12.16 0.00 5.23
C CYS A 84 -13.64 -0.46 5.33
N MET A 85 -14.03 -1.57 4.67
CA MET A 85 -15.39 -2.09 4.74
C MET A 85 -15.58 -3.00 5.97
N PRO A 86 -16.81 -3.15 6.48
CA PRO A 86 -17.11 -4.07 7.58
C PRO A 86 -16.71 -5.53 7.27
N ALA A 87 -16.71 -5.93 5.99
CA ALA A 87 -16.30 -7.26 5.56
C ALA A 87 -14.83 -7.59 5.88
N ALA A 88 -13.99 -6.57 6.05
CA ALA A 88 -12.58 -6.71 6.40
C ALA A 88 -12.31 -6.55 7.91
N SER A 89 -13.34 -6.49 8.77
CA SER A 89 -13.16 -6.19 10.21
C SER A 89 -12.30 -7.20 10.97
N TYR A 90 -12.06 -8.38 10.42
CA TYR A 90 -11.20 -9.41 10.99
C TYR A 90 -9.77 -9.43 10.39
N VAL A 91 -9.47 -8.51 9.47
CA VAL A 91 -8.15 -8.37 8.85
C VAL A 91 -7.38 -7.29 9.59
N THR A 92 -6.36 -7.68 10.36
CA THR A 92 -5.50 -6.73 11.09
C THR A 92 -4.04 -7.17 11.08
N GLY A 93 -3.12 -6.20 11.16
CA GLY A 93 -1.68 -6.43 11.20
C GLY A 93 -1.09 -7.03 9.92
N GLN A 94 -1.81 -6.98 8.80
CA GLN A 94 -1.39 -7.59 7.53
C GLN A 94 -0.71 -6.57 6.61
N VAL A 95 0.22 -7.08 5.79
CA VAL A 95 0.77 -6.36 4.63
C VAL A 95 0.27 -7.05 3.37
N ILE A 96 -0.54 -6.35 2.58
CA ILE A 96 -1.14 -6.88 1.35
C ILE A 96 -0.40 -6.28 0.15
N CYS A 97 0.30 -7.13 -0.61
CA CYS A 97 0.99 -6.71 -1.83
C CYS A 97 0.00 -6.59 -2.99
N VAL A 98 0.00 -5.43 -3.65
CA VAL A 98 -0.83 -5.15 -4.84
C VAL A 98 0.12 -4.79 -5.99
N ASP A 99 0.69 -5.81 -6.66
CA ASP A 99 1.77 -5.61 -7.63
C ASP A 99 1.70 -6.53 -8.85
N GLY A 100 0.56 -7.19 -9.06
CA GLY A 100 0.36 -8.14 -10.17
C GLY A 100 1.24 -9.39 -10.09
N GLY A 101 1.73 -9.75 -8.90
CA GLY A 101 2.55 -10.94 -8.65
C GLY A 101 4.06 -10.69 -8.75
N ARG A 102 4.49 -9.44 -8.85
CA ARG A 102 5.90 -9.06 -9.04
C ARG A 102 6.81 -9.56 -7.91
N THR A 103 6.33 -9.46 -6.67
CA THR A 103 7.07 -9.81 -5.44
C THR A 103 7.23 -11.32 -5.26
N THR A 104 6.28 -12.12 -5.73
CA THR A 104 6.28 -13.59 -5.56
C THR A 104 6.96 -14.34 -6.71
N SER A 105 7.37 -13.64 -7.76
CA SER A 105 7.95 -14.23 -8.99
C SER A 105 9.46 -14.09 -9.10
N ALA A 106 10.13 -13.76 -8.00
CA ALA A 106 11.58 -13.69 -7.88
C ALA A 106 12.16 -15.07 -7.54
#